data_AF-A0A438CBQ2-F1
#
_entry.id   AF-A0A438CBQ2-F1
#
_cell.length_a   1.000
_cell.length_b   1.000
_cell.length_c   1.000
_cell.angle_alpha   90.00
_cell.angle_beta   90.00
_cell.angle_gamma   90.00
#
_symmetry.space_group_name_H-M   'P 1'
#
loop_
_entity.id
_entity.type
_entity.pdbx_description
1 polymer ?
#
loop_
_entity_poly.entity_id
_entity_poly.type
_entity_poly.pdbx_seq_one_letter_code
_entity_poly.pdbx_strand_id
1 'polypeptide(L)'
;MFVALVTCYADNAELYCKVGVPFVMGTTGGDRERLYKTVKDSNVYAVISPQMGKQVVAFLAAMEIMAEQFPGAFSGYSLQVMESHQASKLDTSGTAKAVISCFQKLGVPFKLDQIQQIRDPKQQVEMVGVPEEYLNGHAFHMYHLTSPDQTVSFEFQHNVCGRSIYAEGTIDATIFLAKKIQLGTEQRIYNMIDVLREGNMR
;
A
#
# COMPACT_ATOMS: atom_id res chain seq x y z
N MET A 1 -3.37 -4.21 -19.52
CA MET A 1 -3.30 -3.42 -18.28
C MET A 1 -2.92 -1.99 -18.68
N PHE A 2 -3.85 -1.05 -18.65
CA PHE A 2 -3.56 0.35 -19.00
C PHE A 2 -2.96 1.04 -17.77
N VAL A 3 -1.69 1.41 -17.85
CA VAL A 3 -1.08 2.34 -16.88
C VAL A 3 -1.47 3.74 -17.33
N ALA A 4 -2.48 4.31 -16.68
CA ALA A 4 -2.88 5.70 -16.89
C ALA A 4 -1.95 6.64 -16.11
N LEU A 5 -1.53 7.73 -16.74
CA LEU A 5 -0.81 8.83 -16.10
C LEU A 5 -1.68 9.48 -15.02
N VAL A 6 -1.06 10.02 -13.97
CA VAL A 6 -1.76 10.72 -12.86
C VAL A 6 -2.66 11.85 -13.38
N THR A 7 -2.30 12.46 -14.52
CA THR A 7 -3.05 13.56 -15.15
C THR A 7 -4.36 13.14 -15.83
N CYS A 8 -4.53 11.87 -16.23
CA CYS A 8 -5.77 11.39 -16.85
C CYS A 8 -6.61 10.52 -15.89
N TYR A 9 -6.29 10.57 -14.60
CA TYR A 9 -6.88 9.74 -13.55
C TYR A 9 -8.40 9.90 -13.41
N ALA A 10 -8.89 11.15 -13.27
CA ALA A 10 -10.31 11.43 -13.15
C ALA A 10 -11.04 11.25 -14.49
N ASP A 11 -10.42 11.70 -15.58
CA ASP A 11 -11.00 11.63 -16.93
C ASP A 11 -11.23 10.17 -17.38
N ASN A 12 -10.31 9.26 -17.05
CA ASN A 12 -10.48 7.84 -17.34
C ASN A 12 -11.63 7.24 -16.53
N ALA A 13 -11.72 7.56 -15.24
CA ALA A 13 -12.83 7.08 -14.42
C ALA A 13 -14.18 7.60 -14.94
N GLU A 14 -14.26 8.87 -15.32
CA GLU A 14 -15.44 9.46 -15.94
C GLU A 14 -15.81 8.77 -17.26
N LEU A 15 -14.82 8.48 -18.10
CA LEU A 15 -15.03 7.72 -19.33
C LEU A 15 -15.56 6.30 -19.04
N TYR A 16 -14.95 5.56 -18.13
CA TYR A 16 -15.38 4.20 -17.79
C TYR A 16 -16.80 4.20 -17.21
N CYS A 17 -17.09 5.16 -16.33
CA CYS A 17 -18.40 5.38 -15.75
C CYS A 17 -19.45 5.71 -16.81
N LYS A 18 -19.13 6.60 -17.75
CA LYS A 18 -20.01 6.99 -18.85
C LYS A 18 -20.33 5.83 -19.80
N VAL A 19 -19.35 4.96 -20.06
CA VAL A 19 -19.52 3.78 -20.93
C VAL A 19 -20.15 2.60 -20.18
N GLY A 20 -20.16 2.62 -18.85
CA GLY A 20 -20.69 1.54 -18.03
C GLY A 20 -19.76 0.32 -17.92
N VAL A 21 -18.44 0.50 -18.18
CA VAL A 21 -17.47 -0.60 -18.16
C VAL A 21 -16.85 -0.77 -16.76
N PRO A 22 -16.92 -1.97 -16.15
CA PRO A 22 -16.23 -2.23 -14.90
C PRO A 22 -14.71 -2.07 -15.00
N PHE A 23 -14.05 -1.64 -13.94
CA PHE A 23 -12.62 -1.39 -13.98
C PHE A 23 -11.88 -1.61 -12.66
N VAL A 24 -10.57 -1.86 -12.77
CA VAL A 24 -9.64 -1.92 -11.63
C VAL A 24 -8.66 -0.76 -11.76
N MET A 25 -8.59 0.10 -10.75
CA MET A 25 -7.78 1.32 -10.76
C MET A 25 -6.71 1.29 -9.67
N GLY A 26 -5.46 1.10 -10.10
CA GLY A 26 -4.26 1.14 -9.26
C GLY A 26 -3.52 2.48 -9.29
N THR A 27 -3.93 3.42 -10.14
CA THR A 27 -3.29 4.73 -10.27
C THR A 27 -3.42 5.53 -8.96
N THR A 28 -2.30 6.10 -8.51
CA THR A 28 -2.20 6.92 -7.30
C THR A 28 -2.32 8.42 -7.63
N GLY A 29 -2.51 9.25 -6.61
CA GLY A 29 -2.68 10.70 -6.76
C GLY A 29 -4.08 11.10 -7.24
N GLY A 30 -4.19 12.33 -7.73
CA GLY A 30 -5.44 12.93 -8.21
C GLY A 30 -6.45 13.29 -7.11
N ASP A 31 -7.59 13.83 -7.52
CA ASP A 31 -8.72 14.11 -6.63
C ASP A 31 -9.47 12.80 -6.34
N ARG A 32 -9.16 12.22 -5.18
CA ARG A 32 -9.74 10.96 -4.72
C ARG A 32 -11.23 11.10 -4.40
N GLU A 33 -11.65 12.23 -3.84
CA GLU A 33 -13.05 12.47 -3.49
C GLU A 33 -13.91 12.53 -4.75
N ARG A 34 -13.45 13.28 -5.77
CA ARG A 34 -14.08 13.30 -7.10
C ARG A 34 -14.14 11.91 -7.70
N LEU A 35 -13.07 11.12 -7.65
CA LEU A 35 -13.11 9.74 -8.16
C LEU A 35 -14.22 8.94 -7.48
N TYR A 36 -14.21 8.85 -6.15
CA TYR A 36 -15.17 8.03 -5.42
C TYR A 36 -16.60 8.50 -5.68
N LYS A 37 -16.82 9.81 -5.78
CA LYS A 37 -18.12 10.38 -6.14
C LYS A 37 -18.56 9.95 -7.54
N THR A 38 -17.71 10.13 -8.56
CA THR A 38 -18.01 9.76 -9.95
C THR A 38 -18.39 8.29 -10.09
N VAL A 39 -17.65 7.39 -9.44
CA VAL A 39 -17.91 5.95 -9.53
C VAL A 39 -19.16 5.55 -8.74
N LYS A 40 -19.41 6.21 -7.61
CA LYS A 40 -20.61 5.95 -6.81
C LYS A 40 -21.87 6.36 -7.57
N ASP A 41 -21.84 7.51 -8.23
CA ASP A 41 -22.98 8.06 -8.96
C ASP A 41 -23.27 7.28 -10.26
N SER A 42 -22.29 6.55 -10.82
CA SER A 42 -22.43 5.81 -12.08
C SER A 42 -22.91 4.36 -11.93
N ASN A 43 -22.95 3.83 -10.70
CA ASN A 43 -23.34 2.44 -10.40
C ASN A 43 -22.52 1.39 -11.19
N VAL A 44 -21.26 1.70 -11.52
CA VAL A 44 -20.33 0.78 -12.18
C VAL A 44 -19.54 -0.02 -11.13
N TYR A 45 -19.29 -1.29 -11.42
CA TYR A 45 -18.40 -2.13 -10.61
C TYR A 45 -16.94 -1.68 -10.74
N ALA A 46 -16.30 -1.35 -9.61
CA ALA A 46 -14.89 -0.98 -9.61
C ALA A 46 -14.12 -1.50 -8.40
N VAL A 47 -12.85 -1.86 -8.61
CA VAL A 47 -11.86 -1.95 -7.52
C VAL A 47 -10.96 -0.73 -7.59
N ILE A 48 -10.92 0.06 -6.53
CA ILE A 48 -10.08 1.26 -6.44
C ILE A 48 -9.12 1.07 -5.26
N SER A 49 -7.82 0.93 -5.55
CA SER A 49 -6.79 0.80 -4.51
C SER A 49 -5.50 1.52 -4.90
N PRO A 50 -4.98 2.45 -4.08
CA PRO A 50 -3.70 3.10 -4.33
C PRO A 50 -2.50 2.18 -4.05
N GLN A 51 -2.73 1.00 -3.45
CA GLN A 51 -1.72 -0.03 -3.20
C GLN A 51 -2.25 -1.37 -3.71
N MET A 52 -1.67 -1.87 -4.79
CA MET A 52 -2.07 -3.14 -5.41
C MET A 52 -1.28 -4.34 -4.90
N GLY A 53 -0.18 -4.14 -4.16
CA GLY A 53 0.56 -5.21 -3.53
C GLY A 53 -0.21 -5.77 -2.34
N LYS A 54 -1.10 -6.74 -2.57
CA LYS A 54 -2.09 -7.21 -1.58
C LYS A 54 -1.47 -7.68 -0.27
N GLN A 55 -0.27 -8.28 -0.30
CA GLN A 55 0.43 -8.75 0.90
C GLN A 55 0.90 -7.57 1.77
N VAL A 56 1.34 -6.47 1.15
CA VAL A 56 1.69 -5.23 1.87
C VAL A 56 0.44 -4.60 2.48
N VAL A 57 -0.70 -4.65 1.78
CA VAL A 57 -1.99 -4.20 2.33
C VAL A 57 -2.41 -5.06 3.52
N ALA A 58 -2.26 -6.39 3.43
CA ALA A 58 -2.58 -7.30 4.53
C ALA A 58 -1.73 -7.03 5.77
N PHE A 59 -0.42 -6.79 5.59
CA PHE A 59 0.47 -6.39 6.69
C PHE A 59 0.00 -5.07 7.34
N LEU A 60 -0.30 -4.05 6.54
CA LEU A 60 -0.81 -2.78 7.06
C LEU A 60 -2.12 -2.97 7.83
N ALA A 61 -3.07 -3.73 7.29
CA ALA A 61 -4.34 -4.01 7.95
C ALA A 61 -4.15 -4.75 9.29
N ALA A 62 -3.21 -5.69 9.35
CA ALA A 62 -2.86 -6.37 10.61
C ALA A 62 -2.29 -5.40 11.64
N MET A 63 -1.42 -4.48 11.21
CA MET A 63 -0.87 -3.42 12.06
C MET A 63 -1.94 -2.46 12.57
N GLU A 64 -2.89 -2.06 11.71
CA GLU A 64 -4.01 -1.19 12.07
C GLU A 64 -4.90 -1.85 13.12
N ILE A 65 -5.29 -3.11 12.90
CA ILE A 65 -6.08 -3.89 13.86
C ILE A 65 -5.34 -4.00 15.21
N MET A 66 -4.06 -4.37 15.19
CA MET A 66 -3.26 -4.48 16.41
C MET A 66 -3.19 -3.15 17.16
N ALA A 67 -2.97 -2.05 16.46
CA ALA A 67 -2.90 -0.71 17.03
C ALA A 67 -4.23 -0.22 17.60
N GLU A 68 -5.36 -0.61 17.00
CA GLU A 68 -6.70 -0.28 17.50
C GLU A 68 -7.07 -1.10 18.73
N GLN A 69 -6.71 -2.38 18.76
CA GLN A 69 -7.07 -3.28 19.86
C GLN A 69 -6.18 -3.09 21.10
N PHE A 70 -4.92 -2.68 20.92
CA PHE A 70 -3.94 -2.62 22.00
C PHE A 70 -3.22 -1.26 22.09
N PRO A 71 -3.96 -0.16 22.31
CA PRO A 71 -3.36 1.17 22.38
C PRO A 71 -2.31 1.23 23.50
N GLY A 72 -1.14 1.79 23.20
CA GLY A 72 -0.04 1.91 24.16
C GLY A 72 0.74 0.63 24.47
N ALA A 73 0.47 -0.50 23.79
CA ALA A 73 1.14 -1.78 24.07
C ALA A 73 2.68 -1.77 23.94
N PHE A 74 3.23 -0.82 23.17
CA PHE A 74 4.67 -0.61 22.99
C PHE A 74 5.14 0.71 23.64
N SER A 75 4.40 1.24 24.62
CA SER A 75 4.82 2.44 25.34
C SER A 75 6.21 2.26 25.95
N GLY A 76 7.09 3.24 25.73
CA GLY A 76 8.48 3.21 26.16
C GLY A 76 9.46 2.59 25.16
N TYR A 77 8.99 1.87 24.14
CA TYR A 77 9.86 1.40 23.06
C TYR A 77 10.33 2.57 22.19
N SER A 78 11.50 2.41 21.56
CA SER A 78 11.97 3.29 20.49
C SER A 78 11.75 2.63 19.12
N LEU A 79 11.40 3.43 18.11
CA LEU A 79 11.24 2.97 16.73
C LEU A 79 12.35 3.54 15.84
N GLN A 80 12.94 2.69 15.01
CA GLN A 80 13.78 3.07 13.88
C GLN A 80 13.06 2.64 12.60
N VAL A 81 13.03 3.53 11.61
CA VAL A 81 12.42 3.25 10.30
C VAL A 81 13.40 3.55 9.20
N MET A 82 13.60 2.58 8.33
CA MET A 82 14.39 2.72 7.12
C MET A 82 13.53 2.41 5.90
N GLU A 83 13.69 3.22 4.85
CA GLU A 83 13.09 2.94 3.55
C GLU A 83 14.07 3.13 2.40
N SER A 84 13.95 2.28 1.39
CA SER A 84 14.70 2.36 0.15
C SER A 84 13.75 2.24 -1.05
N HIS A 85 13.82 3.22 -1.94
CA HIS A 85 13.07 3.37 -3.19
C HIS A 85 14.01 3.93 -4.26
N GLN A 86 13.54 4.11 -5.50
CA GLN A 86 14.37 4.76 -6.53
C GLN A 86 14.89 6.12 -6.08
N ALA A 87 16.09 6.50 -6.53
CA ALA A 87 16.72 7.78 -6.19
C ALA A 87 15.86 9.01 -6.54
N SER A 88 15.01 8.92 -7.57
CA SER A 88 14.10 9.99 -7.98
C SER A 88 12.87 10.16 -7.08
N LYS A 89 12.62 9.22 -6.16
CA LYS A 89 11.47 9.28 -5.26
C LYS A 89 11.80 10.09 -4.01
N LEU A 90 11.36 11.35 -4.04
CA LEU A 90 11.59 12.34 -2.99
C LEU A 90 10.59 12.24 -1.83
N ASP A 91 9.39 11.71 -2.08
CA ASP A 91 8.35 11.58 -1.08
C ASP A 91 8.47 10.27 -0.29
N THR A 92 8.21 10.36 1.02
CA THR A 92 8.10 9.20 1.88
C THR A 92 6.91 8.33 1.46
N SER A 93 7.13 7.02 1.41
CA SER A 93 6.09 6.04 1.09
C SER A 93 4.83 6.24 1.93
N GLY A 94 3.67 6.35 1.28
CA GLY A 94 2.37 6.42 1.95
C GLY A 94 2.12 5.20 2.86
N THR A 95 2.56 4.01 2.44
CA THR A 95 2.52 2.81 3.28
C THR A 95 3.38 2.95 4.54
N ALA A 96 4.58 3.52 4.44
CA ALA A 96 5.44 3.71 5.60
C ALA A 96 4.82 4.68 6.62
N LYS A 97 4.22 5.78 6.15
CA LYS A 97 3.49 6.72 7.02
C LYS A 97 2.33 6.04 7.76
N ALA A 98 1.58 5.18 7.07
CA ALA A 98 0.46 4.45 7.67
C ALA A 98 0.93 3.45 8.75
N VAL A 99 2.00 2.69 8.49
CA VAL A 99 2.59 1.77 9.48
C VAL A 99 3.14 2.53 10.69
N ILE A 100 3.83 3.65 10.47
CA ILE A 100 4.31 4.52 11.56
C ILE A 100 3.16 5.03 12.42
N SER A 101 2.04 5.45 11.81
CA SER A 101 0.85 5.87 12.56
C SER A 101 0.29 4.75 13.45
N CYS A 102 0.38 3.49 13.00
CA CYS A 102 0.03 2.34 13.84
C CYS A 102 0.97 2.22 15.06
N PHE A 103 2.28 2.35 14.88
CA PHE A 103 3.23 2.34 16.01
C PHE A 103 3.03 3.53 16.97
N GLN A 104 2.66 4.70 16.47
CA GLN A 104 2.30 5.84 17.31
C GLN A 104 1.07 5.54 18.18
N LYS A 105 0.03 4.93 17.62
CA LYS A 105 -1.14 4.46 18.38
C LYS A 105 -0.78 3.37 19.41
N LEU A 106 0.21 2.54 19.09
CA LEU A 106 0.80 1.57 20.02
C LEU A 106 1.67 2.21 21.10
N GLY A 107 1.82 3.55 21.14
CA GLY A 107 2.51 4.27 22.20
C GLY A 107 3.97 4.64 21.91
N VAL A 108 4.43 4.45 20.67
CA VAL A 108 5.82 4.75 20.30
C VAL A 108 5.95 6.17 19.73
N PRO A 109 6.71 7.07 20.38
CA PRO A 109 6.92 8.40 19.84
C PRO A 109 7.82 8.34 18.61
N PHE A 110 7.34 8.84 17.48
CA PHE A 110 8.12 8.90 16.24
C PHE A 110 7.69 10.09 15.39
N LYS A 111 8.65 10.79 14.77
CA LYS A 111 8.39 11.89 13.82
C LYS A 111 8.78 11.45 12.41
N LEU A 112 8.01 11.85 11.40
CA LEU A 112 8.23 11.39 10.02
C LEU A 112 9.58 11.85 9.42
N ASP A 113 10.18 12.92 9.94
CA ASP A 113 11.52 13.38 9.55
C ASP A 113 12.65 12.49 10.08
N GLN A 114 12.36 11.56 10.99
CA GLN A 114 13.30 10.56 11.51
C GLN A 114 13.45 9.33 10.60
N ILE A 115 12.67 9.24 9.52
CA ILE A 115 12.75 8.12 8.57
C ILE A 115 14.08 8.18 7.82
N GLN A 116 14.85 7.10 7.88
CA GLN A 116 16.08 6.97 7.12
C GLN A 116 15.76 6.61 5.67
N GLN A 117 15.79 7.60 4.80
CA GLN A 117 15.54 7.45 3.37
C GLN A 117 16.84 7.11 2.64
N ILE A 118 17.07 5.83 2.35
CA ILE A 118 18.24 5.39 1.58
C ILE A 118 17.94 5.56 0.09
N ARG A 119 18.70 6.44 -0.56
CA ARG A 119 18.58 6.77 -1.99
C ARG A 119 19.90 6.63 -2.76
N ASP A 120 21.03 6.60 -2.04
CA ASP A 120 22.34 6.38 -2.64
C ASP A 120 22.44 4.92 -3.15
N PRO A 121 22.66 4.69 -4.46
CA PRO A 121 22.65 3.34 -5.02
C PRO A 121 23.66 2.39 -4.38
N LYS A 122 24.83 2.88 -3.93
CA LYS A 122 25.82 2.03 -3.26
C LYS A 122 25.30 1.57 -1.90
N GLN A 123 24.75 2.48 -1.10
CA GLN A 123 24.11 2.12 0.16
C GLN A 123 22.91 1.19 -0.04
N GLN A 124 22.13 1.36 -1.12
CA GLN A 124 21.02 0.47 -1.43
C GLN A 124 21.46 -0.96 -1.70
N VAL A 125 22.59 -1.16 -2.38
CA VAL A 125 23.15 -2.50 -2.62
C VAL A 125 23.85 -3.04 -1.37
N GLU A 126 24.79 -2.28 -0.82
CA GLU A 126 25.71 -2.76 0.23
C GLU A 126 25.07 -2.86 1.61
N MET A 127 24.19 -1.92 1.97
CA MET A 127 23.57 -1.85 3.30
C MET A 127 22.16 -2.43 3.32
N VAL A 128 21.35 -2.11 2.31
CA VAL A 128 19.93 -2.51 2.27
C VAL A 128 19.75 -3.88 1.61
N GLY A 129 20.70 -4.32 0.78
CA GLY A 129 20.63 -5.61 0.07
C GLY A 129 19.69 -5.57 -1.14
N VAL A 130 19.48 -4.41 -1.76
CA VAL A 130 18.72 -4.28 -3.01
C VAL A 130 19.57 -4.86 -4.15
N PRO A 131 19.09 -5.86 -4.91
CA PRO A 131 19.82 -6.35 -6.07
C PRO A 131 19.98 -5.25 -7.13
N GLU A 132 21.15 -5.16 -7.77
CA GLU A 132 21.48 -4.08 -8.71
C GLU A 132 20.43 -3.90 -9.82
N GLU A 133 19.89 -5.01 -10.34
CA GLU A 133 18.87 -5.01 -11.40
C GLU A 133 17.54 -4.34 -10.98
N TYR A 134 17.28 -4.20 -9.68
CA TYR A 134 16.05 -3.61 -9.14
C TYR A 134 16.22 -2.19 -8.57
N LEU A 135 17.40 -1.56 -8.66
CA LEU A 135 17.63 -0.19 -8.16
C LEU A 135 16.65 0.86 -8.73
N ASN A 136 16.17 0.64 -9.94
CA ASN A 136 15.20 1.51 -10.61
C ASN A 136 13.74 1.11 -10.36
N GLY A 137 13.51 0.15 -9.46
CA GLY A 137 12.20 -0.47 -9.28
C GLY A 137 12.13 -1.36 -8.06
N HIS A 138 12.30 -0.80 -6.87
CA HIS A 138 12.17 -1.51 -5.60
C HIS A 138 11.41 -0.70 -4.56
N ALA A 139 10.95 -1.40 -3.51
CA ALA A 139 10.43 -0.80 -2.29
C ALA A 139 10.83 -1.71 -1.12
N PHE A 140 11.85 -1.29 -0.36
CA PHE A 140 12.33 -2.02 0.82
C PHE A 140 12.03 -1.16 2.05
N HIS A 141 11.47 -1.78 3.07
CA HIS A 141 11.00 -1.13 4.28
C HIS A 141 11.36 -1.97 5.49
N MET A 142 11.90 -1.34 6.51
CA MET A 142 12.24 -1.96 7.79
C MET A 142 11.76 -1.08 8.94
N TYR A 143 11.08 -1.70 9.90
CA TYR A 143 10.61 -1.08 11.14
C TYR A 143 11.19 -1.88 12.31
N HIS A 144 12.04 -1.24 13.10
CA HIS A 144 12.76 -1.86 14.20
C HIS A 144 12.36 -1.23 15.52
N LEU A 145 11.82 -2.03 16.43
CA LEU A 145 11.44 -1.60 17.77
C LEU A 145 12.43 -2.14 18.79
N THR A 146 12.82 -1.31 19.75
CA THR A 146 13.68 -1.72 20.85
C THR A 146 13.11 -1.28 22.19
N SER A 147 13.06 -2.21 23.14
CA SER A 147 12.61 -1.96 24.51
C SER A 147 13.54 -1.02 25.29
N PRO A 148 13.06 -0.32 26.33
CA PRO A 148 13.87 0.60 27.13
C PRO A 148 15.17 0.00 27.70
N ASP A 149 15.12 -1.27 28.12
CA ASP A 149 16.26 -1.98 28.71
C ASP A 149 17.15 -2.69 27.67
N GLN A 150 16.83 -2.52 26.39
CA GLN A 150 17.57 -3.08 25.24
C GLN A 150 17.54 -4.61 25.15
N THR A 151 16.65 -5.29 25.88
CA THR A 151 16.62 -6.77 25.92
C THR A 151 15.67 -7.38 24.88
N VAL A 152 14.66 -6.61 24.45
CA VAL A 152 13.66 -7.03 23.45
C VAL A 152 13.79 -6.20 22.19
N SER A 153 13.83 -6.90 21.05
CA SER A 153 13.89 -6.35 19.69
C SER A 153 12.78 -6.97 18.84
N PHE A 154 12.03 -6.15 18.11
CA PHE A 154 11.13 -6.58 17.04
C PHE A 154 11.55 -5.96 15.72
N GLU A 155 11.48 -6.75 14.65
CA GLU A 155 11.75 -6.28 13.30
C GLU A 155 10.63 -6.71 12.37
N PHE A 156 10.13 -5.74 11.59
CA PHE A 156 9.19 -5.98 10.51
C PHE A 156 9.83 -5.50 9.21
N GLN A 157 9.97 -6.41 8.25
CA GLN A 157 10.58 -6.09 6.97
C GLN A 157 9.70 -6.57 5.81
N HIS A 158 9.59 -5.74 4.76
CA HIS A 158 9.01 -6.16 3.49
C HIS A 158 9.80 -5.56 2.33
N ASN A 159 10.27 -6.44 1.44
CA ASN A 159 11.15 -6.10 0.34
C ASN A 159 10.48 -6.48 -0.99
N VAL A 160 10.26 -5.49 -1.83
CA VAL A 160 9.67 -5.67 -3.16
C VAL A 160 10.72 -5.36 -4.21
N CYS A 161 11.01 -6.37 -5.04
CA CYS A 161 11.78 -6.23 -6.27
C CYS A 161 10.85 -6.16 -7.48
N GLY A 162 11.03 -5.14 -8.31
CA GLY A 162 10.27 -4.92 -9.53
C GLY A 162 8.81 -4.58 -9.27
N ARG A 163 7.93 -5.08 -10.16
CA ARG A 163 6.51 -4.73 -10.19
C ARG A 163 5.57 -5.93 -10.07
N SER A 164 6.14 -7.13 -9.89
CA SER A 164 5.38 -8.39 -9.90
C SER A 164 4.24 -8.37 -8.88
N ILE A 165 4.52 -7.99 -7.63
CA ILE A 165 3.50 -7.95 -6.56
C ILE A 165 2.27 -7.10 -6.94
N TYR A 166 2.47 -6.00 -7.67
CA TYR A 166 1.37 -5.12 -8.09
C TYR A 166 0.59 -5.70 -9.27
N ALA A 167 1.29 -6.34 -10.21
CA ALA A 167 0.65 -7.03 -11.33
C ALA A 167 -0.22 -8.20 -10.83
N GLU A 168 0.35 -9.03 -9.95
CA GLU A 168 -0.32 -10.16 -9.33
C GLU A 168 -1.55 -9.73 -8.52
N GLY A 169 -1.44 -8.68 -7.70
CA GLY A 169 -2.59 -8.15 -6.98
C GLY A 169 -3.65 -7.49 -7.87
N THR A 170 -3.25 -6.93 -9.03
CA THR A 170 -4.20 -6.42 -10.04
C THR A 170 -4.98 -7.56 -10.70
N ILE A 171 -4.32 -8.69 -10.98
CA ILE A 171 -4.98 -9.91 -11.49
C ILE A 171 -5.98 -10.42 -10.46
N ASP A 172 -5.58 -10.52 -9.19
CA ASP A 172 -6.47 -10.91 -8.09
C ASP A 172 -7.71 -10.01 -8.00
N ALA A 173 -7.51 -8.68 -8.02
CA ALA A 173 -8.60 -7.71 -8.01
C ALA A 173 -9.54 -7.86 -9.22
N THR A 174 -8.99 -8.21 -10.39
CA THR A 174 -9.78 -8.42 -11.62
C THR A 174 -10.64 -9.68 -11.51
N ILE A 175 -10.07 -10.79 -11.01
CA ILE A 175 -10.81 -12.05 -10.78
C ILE A 175 -11.91 -11.82 -9.73
N PHE A 176 -11.57 -11.14 -8.63
CA PHE A 176 -12.53 -10.74 -7.60
C PHE A 176 -13.69 -9.94 -8.21
N LEU A 177 -13.39 -8.89 -8.98
CA LEU A 177 -14.40 -8.01 -9.54
C LEU A 177 -15.32 -8.76 -10.53
N ALA A 178 -14.75 -9.62 -11.38
CA ALA A 178 -15.50 -10.48 -12.29
C ALA A 178 -16.52 -11.36 -11.54
N LYS A 179 -16.10 -11.96 -10.40
CA LYS A 179 -16.99 -12.73 -9.54
C LYS A 179 -18.12 -11.87 -8.96
N LYS A 180 -17.84 -10.65 -8.50
CA LYS A 180 -18.86 -9.73 -7.94
C LYS A 180 -19.89 -9.30 -8.98
N ILE A 181 -19.46 -9.10 -10.23
CA ILE A 181 -20.33 -8.82 -11.38
C ILE A 181 -21.24 -10.02 -11.65
N GLN A 182 -20.68 -11.23 -11.75
CA GLN A 182 -21.45 -12.45 -12.02
C GLN A 182 -22.51 -12.73 -10.95
N LEU A 183 -22.19 -12.45 -9.69
CA LEU A 183 -23.11 -12.62 -8.56
C LEU A 183 -24.16 -11.51 -8.47
N GLY A 184 -24.05 -10.42 -9.24
CA GLY A 184 -25.01 -9.32 -9.19
C GLY A 184 -25.11 -8.67 -7.81
N THR A 185 -24.01 -8.62 -7.05
CA THR A 185 -23.96 -8.06 -5.69
C THR A 185 -24.52 -6.64 -5.62
N GLU A 186 -24.84 -6.08 -4.45
CA GLU A 186 -25.31 -4.67 -4.35
C GLU A 186 -24.15 -3.67 -4.28
N GLN A 187 -23.07 -4.04 -3.58
CA GLN A 187 -21.87 -3.21 -3.50
C GLN A 187 -21.23 -3.06 -4.89
N ARG A 188 -20.85 -1.84 -5.25
CA ARG A 188 -20.26 -1.51 -6.56
C ARG A 188 -18.78 -1.15 -6.48
N ILE A 189 -18.39 -0.50 -5.39
CA ILE A 189 -17.02 -0.04 -5.19
C ILE A 189 -16.36 -0.91 -4.14
N TYR A 190 -15.21 -1.45 -4.50
CA TYR A 190 -14.38 -2.31 -3.68
C TYR A 190 -12.96 -1.76 -3.57
N ASN A 191 -12.22 -2.25 -2.58
CA ASN A 191 -10.81 -1.96 -2.39
C ASN A 191 -10.01 -3.27 -2.20
N MET A 192 -8.71 -3.15 -1.92
CA MET A 192 -7.86 -4.33 -1.75
C MET A 192 -8.15 -5.13 -0.46
N ILE A 193 -8.78 -4.53 0.56
CA ILE A 193 -9.23 -5.26 1.75
C ILE A 193 -10.41 -6.18 1.40
N ASP A 194 -11.33 -5.73 0.55
CA ASP A 194 -12.42 -6.58 0.07
C ASP A 194 -11.89 -7.78 -0.71
N VAL A 195 -10.88 -7.55 -1.57
CA VAL A 195 -10.18 -8.62 -2.31
C VAL A 195 -9.51 -9.61 -1.35
N LEU A 196 -8.83 -9.12 -0.31
CA LEU A 196 -8.20 -9.98 0.71
C LEU A 196 -9.22 -10.83 1.48
N ARG A 197 -10.38 -10.27 1.81
CA ARG A 197 -11.46 -10.97 2.54
C ARG A 197 -12.13 -12.07 1.73
N GLU A 198 -12.10 -11.99 0.40
CA GLU A 198 -12.62 -13.06 -0.46
C GLU A 198 -11.78 -14.34 -0.36
N GLY A 199 -10.51 -14.22 0.07
CA GLY A 199 -9.57 -15.31 0.16
C GLY A 199 -8.80 -15.56 -1.14
N ASN A 200 -8.11 -16.69 -1.21
CA ASN A 200 -7.36 -17.09 -2.38
C ASN A 200 -8.32 -17.53 -3.51
N MET A 201 -8.04 -17.09 -4.74
CA MET A 201 -8.82 -17.44 -5.94
C MET A 201 -7.97 -18.12 -7.03
N ARG A 202 -6.72 -18.47 -6.73
CA ARG A 202 -5.72 -19.05 -7.64
C ARG A 202 -4.51 -19.64 -6.91
#